data_AF-A0A1Y5TS56-F1
#
_entry.id   AF-A0A1Y5TS56-F1
#
_cell.length_a   1.000
_cell.length_b   1.000
_cell.length_c   1.000
_cell.angle_alpha   90.00
_cell.angle_beta   90.00
_cell.angle_gamma   90.00
#
_symmetry.space_group_name_H-M   'P 1'
#
loop_
_entity.id
_entity.type
_entity.pdbx_description
1 polymer ?
#
loop_
_entity_poly.entity_id
_entity_poly.type
_entity_poly.pdbx_seq_one_letter_code
_entity_poly.pdbx_strand_id
1 'polypeptide(L)'
;MALDRVRGKSMLWKLRDGAARFEHSVRQGMATKLYDMAVPTFLQTARAVGGFLEKAADHCGATGIDPNDLVTARLYPDMAPFWFQIECVDNYSVYGIEAMRTGTWQPPGLVQVVPFADLQARIAQSISALEAFEPDEVNAWSGKALDIAITHVGPDPTSFTSETFFLSFLLPNFHFHAVTAYDILRTYGTPIGKRDYEGQLRTHLSVQHVGIVQTNLPNRRST
;
A
#
# COMPACT_ATOMS: atom_id res chain seq x y z
N MET A 1 4.56 55.97 62.55
CA MET A 1 3.22 55.61 62.02
C MET A 1 3.10 56.22 60.64
N ALA A 2 2.91 55.55 59.51
CA ALA A 2 2.78 54.14 59.17
C ALA A 2 3.33 54.00 57.74
N LEU A 3 4.00 52.87 57.46
CA LEU A 3 4.38 52.44 56.12
C LEU A 3 3.10 52.00 55.39
N ASP A 4 2.90 52.40 54.13
CA ASP A 4 1.99 51.66 53.26
C ASP A 4 2.64 51.32 51.92
N ARG A 5 2.69 50.01 51.65
CA ARG A 5 3.29 49.38 50.48
C ARG A 5 2.23 49.32 49.38
N VAL A 6 2.49 49.98 48.26
CA VAL A 6 1.75 49.73 47.01
C VAL A 6 2.08 48.30 46.55
N ARG A 7 1.14 47.36 46.76
CA ARG A 7 1.22 45.99 46.24
C ARG A 7 0.89 45.98 44.76
N GLY A 8 1.90 45.73 43.93
CA GLY A 8 1.71 45.25 42.56
C GLY A 8 1.15 43.82 42.58
N LYS A 9 -0.13 43.65 42.24
CA LYS A 9 -0.75 42.36 41.88
C LYS A 9 -1.93 42.61 40.93
N SER A 10 -1.67 42.73 39.63
CA SER A 10 -2.75 42.62 38.61
C SER A 10 -2.24 42.28 37.20
N MET A 11 -1.13 41.55 37.07
CA MET A 11 -0.62 41.16 35.74
C MET A 11 0.01 39.76 35.72
N LEU A 12 -0.44 38.87 36.62
CA LEU A 12 0.08 37.49 36.70
C LEU A 12 -0.98 36.40 36.46
N TRP A 13 -2.27 36.74 36.35
CA TRP A 13 -3.30 35.75 36.00
C TRP A 13 -3.51 35.61 34.49
N LYS A 14 -3.34 36.68 33.70
CA LYS A 14 -3.54 36.65 32.23
C LYS A 14 -2.46 35.90 31.45
N LEU A 15 -1.28 35.64 32.04
CA LEU A 15 -0.20 34.90 31.37
C LEU A 15 -0.30 33.38 31.55
N ARG A 16 -1.07 32.90 32.53
CA ARG A 16 -1.22 31.46 32.80
C ARG A 16 -2.28 30.81 31.89
N ASP A 17 -3.34 31.54 31.56
CA ASP A 17 -4.38 31.07 30.64
C ASP A 17 -3.99 31.17 29.15
N GLY A 18 -2.94 31.94 28.84
CA GLY A 18 -2.37 32.03 27.49
C GLY A 18 -1.48 30.83 27.17
N ALA A 19 -0.61 30.43 28.12
CA ALA A 19 0.26 29.27 27.98
C ALA A 19 -0.54 27.95 27.87
N ALA A 20 -1.59 27.78 28.69
CA ALA A 20 -2.44 26.59 28.63
C ALA A 20 -3.24 26.47 27.31
N ARG A 21 -3.63 27.58 26.68
CA ARG A 21 -4.27 27.57 25.35
C ARG A 21 -3.28 27.38 24.20
N PHE A 22 -2.01 27.73 24.39
CA PHE A 22 -0.95 27.48 23.43
C PHE A 22 -0.42 26.03 23.53
N GLU A 23 -0.42 25.44 24.72
CA GLU A 23 -0.10 24.02 24.95
C GLU A 23 -1.26 23.06 24.61
N HIS A 24 -2.52 23.50 24.67
CA HIS A 24 -3.63 22.66 24.20
C HIS A 24 -3.78 22.65 22.66
N SER A 25 -3.04 23.53 21.98
CA SER A 25 -2.76 23.47 20.55
C SER A 25 -1.36 22.87 20.28
N VAL A 26 -0.83 22.04 21.18
CA VAL A 26 0.06 20.96 20.75
C VAL A 26 -0.75 20.17 19.75
N ARG A 27 -0.34 20.25 18.48
CA ARG A 27 -0.84 19.47 17.36
C ARG A 27 -1.43 18.16 17.89
N GLN A 28 -2.76 18.02 17.84
CA GLN A 28 -3.32 16.71 17.55
C GLN A 28 -2.59 16.30 16.27
N GLY A 29 -1.50 15.55 16.40
CA GLY A 29 -0.77 15.04 15.27
C GLY A 29 -1.80 14.28 14.47
N MET A 30 -1.99 14.64 13.20
CA MET A 30 -2.85 13.88 12.31
C MET A 30 -2.29 12.46 12.29
N ALA A 31 -2.89 11.57 13.09
CA ALA A 31 -2.53 10.17 13.07
C ALA A 31 -2.85 9.67 11.66
N THR A 32 -1.86 9.07 11.01
CA THR A 32 -2.06 8.44 9.71
C THR A 32 -3.17 7.40 9.85
N LYS A 33 -4.21 7.50 9.04
CA LYS A 33 -5.31 6.54 9.10
C LYS A 33 -4.88 5.21 8.48
N LEU A 34 -5.43 4.10 8.95
CA LEU A 34 -5.10 2.76 8.47
C LEU A 34 -5.31 2.63 6.95
N TYR A 35 -6.39 3.21 6.42
CA TYR A 35 -6.62 3.27 4.98
C TYR A 35 -5.48 3.96 4.24
N ASP A 36 -5.09 5.16 4.68
CA ASP A 36 -4.09 6.01 3.99
C ASP A 36 -2.72 5.33 3.90
N MET A 37 -2.36 4.52 4.91
CA MET A 37 -1.13 3.73 4.92
C MET A 37 -1.22 2.43 4.13
N ALA A 38 -2.38 1.76 4.10
CA ALA A 38 -2.54 0.43 3.51
C ALA A 38 -2.95 0.46 2.04
N VAL A 39 -4.20 0.80 1.75
CA VAL A 39 -4.82 0.62 0.42
C VAL A 39 -4.04 1.37 -0.68
N PRO A 40 -3.75 2.68 -0.55
CA PRO A 40 -3.04 3.40 -1.62
C PRO A 40 -1.57 2.96 -1.79
N THR A 41 -0.95 2.38 -0.75
CA THR A 41 0.41 1.83 -0.81
C THR A 41 0.45 0.55 -1.64
N PHE A 42 -0.50 -0.37 -1.42
CA PHE A 42 -0.63 -1.56 -2.24
C PHE A 42 -1.07 -1.24 -3.67
N LEU A 43 -2.02 -0.31 -3.87
CA LEU A 43 -2.43 0.12 -5.22
C LEU A 43 -1.28 0.66 -6.05
N GLN A 44 -0.41 1.49 -5.47
CA GLN A 44 0.74 2.06 -6.19
C GLN A 44 1.62 0.94 -6.78
N THR A 45 1.97 -0.05 -5.95
CA THR A 45 2.85 -1.14 -6.36
C THR A 45 2.13 -2.17 -7.22
N ALA A 46 0.87 -2.52 -6.92
CA ALA A 46 0.10 -3.48 -7.73
C ALA A 46 -0.09 -2.97 -9.17
N ARG A 47 -0.36 -1.68 -9.35
CA ARG A 47 -0.40 -1.04 -10.68
C ARG A 47 0.97 -1.04 -11.37
N ALA A 48 2.04 -0.85 -10.60
CA ALA A 48 3.42 -0.98 -11.10
C ALA A 48 3.70 -2.41 -11.60
N VAL A 49 3.28 -3.42 -10.84
CA VAL A 49 3.32 -4.83 -11.24
C VAL A 49 2.56 -5.06 -12.53
N GLY A 50 1.31 -4.60 -12.62
CA GLY A 50 0.53 -4.69 -13.87
C GLY A 50 1.29 -4.08 -15.07
N GLY A 51 1.84 -2.87 -14.90
CA GLY A 51 2.56 -2.18 -15.97
C GLY A 51 3.86 -2.90 -16.41
N PHE A 52 4.63 -3.49 -15.49
CA PHE A 52 5.82 -4.24 -15.91
C PHE A 52 5.49 -5.63 -16.47
N LEU A 53 4.34 -6.22 -16.11
CA LEU A 53 3.85 -7.44 -16.75
C LEU A 53 3.44 -7.20 -18.21
N GLU A 54 2.78 -6.08 -18.49
CA GLU A 54 2.49 -5.65 -19.86
C GLU A 54 3.78 -5.47 -20.68
N LYS A 55 4.78 -4.78 -20.13
CA LYS A 55 6.09 -4.61 -20.79
C LYS A 55 6.81 -5.93 -21.04
N ALA A 56 6.66 -6.91 -20.15
CA ALA A 56 7.21 -8.26 -20.36
C ALA A 56 6.51 -8.97 -21.51
N ALA A 57 5.17 -8.92 -21.58
CA ALA A 57 4.41 -9.48 -22.69
C ALA A 57 4.81 -8.84 -24.04
N ASP A 58 4.93 -7.51 -24.08
CA ASP A 58 5.39 -6.77 -25.26
C ASP A 58 6.81 -7.18 -25.68
N HIS A 59 7.71 -7.32 -24.70
CA HIS A 59 9.09 -7.75 -24.94
C HIS A 59 9.16 -9.18 -25.50
N CYS A 60 8.39 -10.11 -24.93
CA CYS A 60 8.27 -11.48 -25.42
C CYS A 60 7.77 -11.50 -26.87
N GLY A 61 6.72 -10.75 -27.17
CA GLY A 61 6.19 -10.62 -28.53
C GLY A 61 7.21 -10.05 -29.52
N ALA A 62 8.01 -9.06 -29.12
CA ALA A 62 9.03 -8.44 -29.96
C ALA A 62 10.28 -9.32 -30.17
N THR A 63 10.55 -10.25 -29.26
CA THR A 63 11.77 -11.09 -29.28
C THR A 63 11.51 -12.56 -29.65
N GLY A 64 10.25 -12.95 -29.81
CA GLY A 64 9.85 -14.34 -30.11
C GLY A 64 9.98 -15.29 -28.92
N ILE A 65 10.11 -14.77 -27.70
CA ILE A 65 10.07 -15.56 -26.45
C ILE A 65 8.60 -15.88 -26.14
N ASP A 66 8.29 -17.13 -25.78
CA ASP A 66 6.95 -17.45 -25.24
C ASP A 66 6.86 -16.90 -23.80
N PRO A 67 5.92 -16.00 -23.48
CA PRO A 67 5.77 -15.48 -22.11
C PRO A 67 5.51 -16.59 -21.07
N ASN A 68 5.03 -17.76 -21.48
CA ASN A 68 4.86 -18.89 -20.57
C ASN A 68 6.19 -19.49 -20.09
N ASP A 69 7.30 -19.28 -20.81
CA ASP A 69 8.63 -19.69 -20.35
C ASP A 69 9.06 -18.95 -19.07
N LEU A 70 8.50 -17.76 -18.84
CA LEU A 70 8.77 -16.95 -17.65
C LEU A 70 8.02 -17.47 -16.41
N VAL A 71 6.90 -18.16 -16.58
CA VAL A 71 6.00 -18.57 -15.49
C VAL A 71 6.72 -19.40 -14.44
N THR A 72 7.60 -20.30 -14.87
CA THR A 72 8.40 -21.18 -13.99
C THR A 72 9.80 -20.65 -13.68
N ALA A 73 10.17 -19.48 -14.22
CA ALA A 73 11.48 -18.87 -14.00
C ALA A 73 11.72 -18.54 -12.52
N ARG A 74 12.97 -18.62 -12.08
CA ARG A 74 13.43 -18.41 -10.69
C ARG A 74 14.74 -17.63 -10.68
N LEU A 75 14.98 -16.83 -9.65
CA LEU A 75 16.28 -16.16 -9.45
C LEU A 75 17.38 -17.12 -8.99
N TYR A 76 17.00 -18.13 -8.20
CA TYR A 76 17.90 -19.13 -7.65
C TYR A 76 17.18 -20.48 -7.54
N PRO A 77 17.88 -21.64 -7.63
CA PRO A 77 17.22 -22.94 -7.69
C PRO A 77 16.21 -23.24 -6.57
N ASP A 78 16.49 -22.81 -5.33
CA ASP A 78 15.60 -23.04 -4.17
C ASP A 78 14.53 -21.95 -3.96
N MET A 79 14.58 -20.86 -4.73
CA MET A 79 13.57 -19.79 -4.66
C MET A 79 12.29 -20.18 -5.38
N ALA A 80 11.16 -19.66 -4.90
CA ALA A 80 9.87 -19.86 -5.56
C ALA A 80 9.83 -19.19 -6.95
N PRO A 81 9.10 -19.78 -7.92
CA PRO A 81 9.06 -19.33 -9.31
C PRO A 81 8.20 -18.08 -9.49
N PHE A 82 8.29 -17.48 -10.66
CA PHE A 82 7.59 -16.25 -11.03
C PHE A 82 6.09 -16.28 -10.72
N TRP A 83 5.38 -17.34 -11.11
CA TRP A 83 3.94 -17.46 -10.83
C TRP A 83 3.62 -17.32 -9.34
N PHE A 84 4.45 -17.90 -8.47
CA PHE A 84 4.29 -17.85 -7.02
C PHE A 84 4.47 -16.41 -6.52
N GLN A 85 5.45 -15.69 -7.07
CA GLN A 85 5.68 -14.29 -6.70
C GLN A 85 4.43 -13.45 -7.02
N ILE A 86 3.79 -13.66 -8.17
CA ILE A 86 2.58 -12.94 -8.57
C ILE A 86 1.37 -13.32 -7.70
N GLU A 87 1.17 -14.61 -7.40
CA GLU A 87 0.08 -15.02 -6.48
C GLU A 87 0.29 -14.45 -5.06
N CYS A 88 1.53 -14.35 -4.60
CA CYS A 88 1.82 -13.71 -3.32
C CYS A 88 1.52 -12.21 -3.34
N VAL A 89 1.80 -11.49 -4.43
CA VAL A 89 1.42 -10.06 -4.55
C VAL A 89 -0.09 -9.88 -4.37
N ASP A 90 -0.90 -10.73 -4.99
CA ASP A 90 -2.37 -10.75 -4.81
C ASP A 90 -2.75 -11.08 -3.35
N ASN A 91 -2.23 -12.19 -2.82
CA ASN A 91 -2.54 -12.68 -1.48
C ASN A 91 -2.20 -11.64 -0.38
N TYR A 92 -1.00 -11.07 -0.39
CA TYR A 92 -0.59 -10.11 0.63
C TYR A 92 -1.28 -8.75 0.49
N SER A 93 -1.75 -8.39 -0.71
CA SER A 93 -2.46 -7.14 -0.90
C SER A 93 -3.93 -7.23 -0.52
N VAL A 94 -4.72 -8.07 -1.22
CA VAL A 94 -6.17 -8.15 -1.06
C VAL A 94 -6.53 -8.91 0.23
N TYR A 95 -6.06 -10.16 0.35
CA TYR A 95 -6.39 -10.99 1.50
C TYR A 95 -5.67 -10.54 2.78
N GLY A 96 -4.56 -9.81 2.64
CA GLY A 96 -3.91 -9.13 3.76
C GLY A 96 -4.76 -8.03 4.36
N ILE A 97 -5.36 -7.18 3.52
CA ILE A 97 -6.29 -6.15 4.01
C ILE A 97 -7.53 -6.80 4.62
N GLU A 98 -8.06 -7.83 3.98
CA GLU A 98 -9.21 -8.58 4.48
C GLU A 98 -8.94 -9.26 5.84
N ALA A 99 -7.72 -9.72 6.10
CA ALA A 99 -7.35 -10.28 7.40
C ALA A 99 -7.45 -9.26 8.54
N MET A 100 -7.26 -7.96 8.26
CA MET A 100 -7.53 -6.88 9.24
C MET A 100 -9.02 -6.70 9.55
N ARG A 101 -9.89 -7.08 8.61
CA ARG A 101 -11.34 -7.12 8.82
C ARG A 101 -11.74 -8.33 9.65
N THR A 102 -11.27 -9.52 9.27
CA THR A 102 -11.72 -10.83 9.79
C THR A 102 -10.99 -11.28 11.05
N GLY A 103 -9.78 -10.76 11.30
CA GLY A 103 -8.92 -11.25 12.37
C GLY A 103 -8.11 -12.49 12.00
N THR A 104 -8.22 -12.99 10.76
CA THR A 104 -7.65 -14.27 10.32
C THR A 104 -6.94 -14.16 8.98
N TRP A 105 -5.77 -14.80 8.86
CA TRP A 105 -5.02 -14.91 7.60
C TRP A 105 -5.36 -16.24 6.94
N GLN A 106 -6.19 -16.18 5.90
CA GLN A 106 -6.61 -17.35 5.13
C GLN A 106 -6.61 -17.01 3.63
N PRO A 107 -5.43 -16.78 3.01
CA PRO A 107 -5.36 -16.56 1.59
C PRO A 107 -5.80 -17.84 0.84
N PRO A 108 -6.27 -17.71 -0.42
CA PRO A 108 -6.57 -18.86 -1.26
C PRO A 108 -5.37 -19.78 -1.39
N GLY A 109 -5.65 -21.07 -1.61
CA GLY A 109 -4.64 -22.02 -2.04
C GLY A 109 -3.98 -21.55 -3.34
N LEU A 110 -2.67 -21.77 -3.44
CA LEU A 110 -1.89 -21.44 -4.63
C LEU A 110 -2.33 -22.32 -5.80
N VAL A 111 -2.61 -21.72 -6.97
CA VAL A 111 -3.20 -22.42 -8.12
C VAL A 111 -2.11 -23.10 -8.99
N GLN A 112 -0.83 -22.92 -8.63
CA GLN A 112 0.34 -23.40 -9.36
C GLN A 112 0.49 -22.80 -10.76
N VAL A 113 1.11 -23.53 -11.71
CA VAL A 113 1.52 -23.04 -13.03
C VAL A 113 0.29 -22.75 -13.88
N VAL A 114 0.02 -21.47 -14.10
CA VAL A 114 -1.03 -20.94 -14.99
C VAL A 114 -0.38 -20.13 -16.12
N PRO A 115 -1.05 -19.95 -17.26
CA PRO A 115 -0.59 -19.08 -18.34
C PRO A 115 -0.20 -17.68 -17.86
N PHE A 116 0.78 -17.05 -18.51
CA PHE A 116 1.23 -15.69 -18.16
C PHE A 116 0.08 -14.67 -18.19
N ALA A 117 -0.84 -14.82 -19.15
CA ALA A 117 -2.04 -13.96 -19.26
C ALA A 117 -2.96 -14.07 -18.03
N ASP A 118 -3.02 -15.23 -17.38
CA ASP A 118 -3.83 -15.42 -16.16
C ASP A 118 -3.17 -14.73 -14.97
N LEU A 119 -1.84 -14.66 -14.93
CA LEU A 119 -1.10 -13.88 -13.94
C LEU A 119 -1.35 -12.37 -14.11
N GLN A 120 -1.41 -11.88 -15.34
CA GLN A 120 -1.82 -10.49 -15.63
C GLN A 120 -3.26 -10.23 -15.18
N ALA A 121 -4.18 -11.12 -15.53
CA ALA A 121 -5.58 -11.02 -15.14
C ALA A 121 -5.75 -11.01 -13.61
N ARG A 122 -4.98 -11.84 -12.89
CA ARG A 122 -4.97 -11.85 -11.43
C ARG A 122 -4.58 -10.49 -10.86
N ILE A 123 -3.49 -9.88 -11.32
CA ILE A 123 -3.07 -8.55 -10.83
C ILE A 123 -4.13 -7.48 -11.14
N ALA A 124 -4.76 -7.53 -12.31
CA ALA A 124 -5.86 -6.62 -12.65
C ALA A 124 -7.07 -6.79 -11.71
N GLN A 125 -7.39 -8.02 -11.33
CA GLN A 125 -8.43 -8.32 -10.33
C GLN A 125 -8.03 -7.81 -8.94
N SER A 126 -6.77 -7.98 -8.52
CA SER A 126 -6.27 -7.45 -7.24
C SER A 126 -6.37 -5.92 -7.20
N ILE A 127 -6.01 -5.22 -8.28
CA ILE A 127 -6.17 -3.76 -8.37
C ILE A 127 -7.65 -3.37 -8.22
N SER A 128 -8.55 -4.06 -8.92
CA SER A 128 -9.99 -3.79 -8.85
C SER A 128 -10.55 -4.03 -7.44
N ALA A 129 -10.10 -5.09 -6.77
CA ALA A 129 -10.49 -5.39 -5.39
C ALA A 129 -9.94 -4.35 -4.40
N LEU A 130 -8.69 -3.90 -4.59
CA LEU A 130 -8.09 -2.85 -3.78
C LEU A 130 -8.81 -1.50 -3.93
N GLU A 131 -9.26 -1.17 -5.15
CA GLU A 131 -10.04 0.04 -5.43
C GLU A 131 -11.44 0.03 -4.80
N ALA A 132 -11.96 -1.15 -4.49
CA ALA A 132 -13.29 -1.31 -3.88
C ALA A 132 -13.29 -1.12 -2.35
N PHE A 133 -12.13 -1.09 -1.68
CA PHE A 133 -12.07 -0.81 -0.25
C PHE A 133 -12.37 0.67 0.03
N GLU A 134 -13.32 0.92 0.93
CA GLU A 134 -13.71 2.28 1.29
C GLU A 134 -12.91 2.79 2.50
N PRO A 135 -12.55 4.10 2.55
CA PRO A 135 -11.78 4.66 3.65
C PRO A 135 -12.39 4.41 5.03
N ASP A 136 -13.69 4.65 5.20
CA ASP A 136 -14.35 4.52 6.51
C ASP A 136 -14.41 3.05 6.97
N GLU A 137 -14.57 2.12 6.03
CA GLU A 137 -14.55 0.69 6.30
C GLU A 137 -13.19 0.24 6.84
N VAL A 138 -12.11 0.53 6.12
CA VAL A 138 -10.76 0.10 6.53
C VAL A 138 -10.34 0.80 7.82
N ASN A 139 -10.67 2.09 7.98
CA ASN A 139 -10.34 2.83 9.19
C ASN A 139 -11.04 2.31 10.45
N ALA A 140 -12.23 1.71 10.31
CA ALA A 140 -12.94 1.07 11.42
C ALA A 140 -12.23 -0.18 11.97
N TRP A 141 -11.18 -0.66 11.30
CA TRP A 141 -10.38 -1.81 11.74
C TRP A 141 -9.10 -1.42 12.46
N SER A 142 -8.83 -0.12 12.61
CA SER A 142 -7.66 0.36 13.34
C SER A 142 -7.62 -0.16 14.77
N GLY A 143 -6.45 -0.63 15.21
CA GLY A 143 -6.23 -1.18 16.54
C GLY A 143 -6.92 -2.52 16.85
N LYS A 144 -7.64 -3.14 15.90
CA LYS A 144 -8.21 -4.48 16.10
C LYS A 144 -7.09 -5.48 16.40
N ALA A 145 -7.36 -6.42 17.30
CA ALA A 145 -6.47 -7.55 17.56
C ALA A 145 -6.66 -8.64 16.50
N LEU A 146 -5.56 -9.19 16.01
CA LEU A 146 -5.51 -10.28 15.04
C LEU A 146 -4.62 -11.38 15.62
N ASP A 147 -5.07 -12.64 15.60
CA ASP A 147 -4.26 -13.79 15.96
C ASP A 147 -3.96 -14.61 14.70
N ILE A 148 -2.76 -14.41 14.17
CA ILE A 148 -2.38 -14.90 12.85
C ILE A 148 -1.46 -16.11 12.97
N ALA A 149 -1.89 -17.24 12.40
CA ALA A 149 -1.05 -18.42 12.27
C ALA A 149 0.03 -18.19 11.20
N ILE A 150 1.27 -17.94 11.62
CA ILE A 150 2.43 -17.80 10.75
C ILE A 150 3.32 -19.03 10.90
N THR A 151 3.19 -19.97 9.98
CA THR A 151 3.80 -21.31 10.07
C THR A 151 5.32 -21.32 10.18
N HIS A 152 6.01 -20.32 9.62
CA HIS A 152 7.47 -20.20 9.71
C HIS A 152 7.97 -19.50 10.99
N VAL A 153 7.07 -18.87 11.76
CA VAL A 153 7.40 -18.24 13.06
C VAL A 153 7.26 -19.26 14.18
N GLY A 154 6.20 -20.07 14.15
CA GLY A 154 5.97 -21.09 15.17
C GLY A 154 4.62 -21.79 15.05
N PRO A 155 4.34 -22.75 15.95
CA PRO A 155 3.08 -23.48 15.96
C PRO A 155 1.90 -22.65 16.51
N ASP A 156 2.19 -21.65 17.34
CA ASP A 156 1.17 -20.81 17.97
C ASP A 156 0.84 -19.57 17.12
N PRO A 157 -0.41 -19.10 17.12
CA PRO A 157 -0.77 -17.84 16.50
C PRO A 157 0.05 -16.67 17.06
N THR A 158 0.51 -15.79 16.18
CA THR A 158 1.18 -14.55 16.54
C THR A 158 0.15 -13.44 16.63
N SER A 159 0.08 -12.77 17.79
CA SER A 159 -0.85 -11.68 18.02
C SER A 159 -0.33 -10.35 17.46
N PHE A 160 -1.19 -9.65 16.73
CA PHE A 160 -0.93 -8.35 16.14
C PHE A 160 -2.08 -7.37 16.42
N THR A 161 -1.82 -6.08 16.20
CA THR A 161 -2.88 -5.14 15.82
C THR A 161 -2.94 -5.05 14.30
N SER A 162 -4.01 -4.49 13.73
CA SER A 162 -4.08 -4.22 12.28
C SER A 162 -2.84 -3.50 11.75
N GLU A 163 -2.36 -2.49 12.48
CA GLU A 163 -1.18 -1.70 12.12
C GLU A 163 0.11 -2.53 12.20
N THR A 164 0.32 -3.30 13.28
CA THR A 164 1.55 -4.09 13.42
C THR A 164 1.57 -5.29 12.48
N PHE A 165 0.41 -5.85 12.16
CA PHE A 165 0.25 -6.86 11.12
C PHE A 165 0.62 -6.29 9.74
N PHE A 166 0.06 -5.14 9.38
CA PHE A 166 0.38 -4.49 8.11
C PHE A 166 1.86 -4.15 8.01
N LEU A 167 2.41 -3.46 9.00
CA LEU A 167 3.79 -2.94 8.95
C LEU A 167 4.86 -4.04 9.04
N SER A 168 4.63 -5.08 9.83
CA SER A 168 5.66 -6.10 10.12
C SER A 168 5.51 -7.36 9.28
N PHE A 169 4.30 -7.68 8.81
CA PHE A 169 4.04 -8.90 8.07
C PHE A 169 3.63 -8.64 6.61
N LEU A 170 2.57 -7.87 6.36
CA LEU A 170 2.06 -7.69 5.00
C LEU A 170 3.03 -6.87 4.13
N LEU A 171 3.42 -5.70 4.59
CA LEU A 171 4.21 -4.75 3.81
C LEU A 171 5.57 -5.33 3.37
N PRO A 172 6.36 -5.98 4.23
CA PRO A 172 7.62 -6.60 3.82
C PRO A 172 7.42 -7.74 2.82
N ASN A 173 6.46 -8.64 3.07
CA ASN A 173 6.21 -9.77 2.17
C ASN A 173 5.70 -9.31 0.80
N PHE A 174 4.72 -8.40 0.77
CA PHE A 174 4.17 -7.85 -0.47
C PHE A 174 5.27 -7.24 -1.36
N HIS A 175 6.11 -6.38 -0.80
CA HIS A 175 7.20 -5.77 -1.56
C HIS A 175 8.29 -6.76 -1.96
N PHE A 176 8.62 -7.74 -1.10
CA PHE A 176 9.57 -8.79 -1.43
C PHE A 176 9.12 -9.58 -2.68
N HIS A 177 7.86 -9.99 -2.72
CA HIS A 177 7.32 -10.73 -3.86
C HIS A 177 7.21 -9.86 -5.12
N ALA A 178 6.77 -8.61 -4.99
CA ALA A 178 6.68 -7.68 -6.11
C ALA A 178 8.06 -7.40 -6.75
N VAL A 179 9.09 -7.12 -5.95
CA VAL A 179 10.44 -6.86 -6.46
C VAL A 179 11.09 -8.13 -7.00
N THR A 180 10.85 -9.29 -6.38
CA THR A 180 11.34 -10.57 -6.90
C THR A 180 10.75 -10.88 -8.28
N ALA A 181 9.46 -10.62 -8.49
CA ALA A 181 8.83 -10.75 -9.81
C ALA A 181 9.47 -9.81 -10.84
N TYR A 182 9.67 -8.54 -10.46
CA TYR A 182 10.39 -7.56 -11.29
C TYR A 182 11.80 -8.04 -11.66
N ASP A 183 12.56 -8.55 -10.68
CA ASP A 183 13.94 -8.99 -10.89
C ASP A 183 14.01 -10.21 -11.82
N ILE A 184 13.08 -11.17 -11.70
CA ILE A 184 12.99 -12.30 -12.63
C ILE A 184 12.77 -11.79 -14.06
N LEU A 185 11.82 -10.87 -14.29
CA LEU A 185 11.60 -10.33 -15.63
C LEU A 185 12.83 -9.59 -16.16
N ARG A 186 13.54 -8.88 -15.27
CA ARG A 186 14.75 -8.14 -15.62
C ARG A 186 15.90 -9.05 -16.01
N THR A 187 16.09 -10.19 -15.35
CA THR A 187 17.15 -11.16 -15.70
C THR A 187 16.87 -11.84 -17.04
N TYR A 188 15.61 -11.92 -17.46
CA TYR A 188 15.19 -12.43 -18.77
C TYR A 188 15.17 -11.37 -19.88
N GLY A 189 15.70 -10.17 -19.63
CA GLY A 189 15.92 -9.17 -20.67
C GLY A 189 14.79 -8.14 -20.85
N THR A 190 13.71 -8.25 -20.08
CA THR A 190 12.61 -7.27 -20.13
C THR A 190 13.16 -5.84 -19.90
N PRO A 191 12.81 -4.85 -20.74
CA PRO A 191 13.35 -3.50 -20.67
C PRO A 191 12.63 -2.64 -19.60
N ILE A 192 12.73 -3.07 -18.34
CA ILE A 192 12.16 -2.40 -17.17
C ILE A 192 13.27 -1.82 -16.27
N GLY A 193 12.93 -0.76 -15.54
CA GLY A 193 13.82 -0.04 -14.63
C GLY A 193 13.14 0.35 -13.32
N LYS A 194 13.90 1.00 -12.42
CA LYS A 194 13.42 1.42 -11.09
C LYS A 194 12.06 2.14 -11.10
N ARG A 195 11.84 3.01 -12.10
CA ARG A 195 10.57 3.77 -12.23
C ARG A 195 9.37 2.86 -12.52
N ASP A 196 9.59 1.73 -13.18
CA ASP A 196 8.54 0.74 -13.44
C ASP A 196 8.15 -0.01 -12.17
N TYR A 197 9.06 -0.12 -11.19
CA TYR A 197 8.75 -0.65 -9.86
C TYR A 197 8.15 0.40 -8.92
N GLU A 198 8.69 1.62 -8.91
CA GLU A 198 8.16 2.72 -8.08
C GLU A 198 6.71 3.07 -8.47
N GLY A 199 6.35 2.87 -9.73
CA GLY A 199 5.06 3.23 -10.27
C GLY A 199 4.80 4.73 -10.17
N GLN A 200 3.53 5.10 -10.21
CA GLN A 200 3.11 6.50 -10.09
C GLN A 200 3.31 6.98 -8.65
N LEU A 201 4.29 7.86 -8.44
CA LEU A 201 4.54 8.45 -7.13
C LEU A 201 3.32 9.25 -6.62
N ARG A 202 2.93 8.99 -5.37
CA ARG A 202 1.90 9.73 -4.64
C ARG A 202 2.48 11.04 -4.09
N THR A 203 2.56 12.05 -4.94
CA THR A 203 3.02 13.40 -4.55
C THR A 203 1.85 14.28 -4.08
N HIS A 204 2.13 15.34 -3.34
CA HIS A 204 1.10 16.29 -2.87
C HIS A 204 0.22 16.87 -4.01
N LEU A 205 0.71 16.91 -5.25
CA LEU A 205 -0.04 17.38 -6.43
C LEU A 205 -0.97 16.31 -7.02
N SER A 206 -0.68 15.02 -6.78
CA SER A 206 -1.47 13.89 -7.29
C SER A 206 -2.76 13.64 -6.49
N VAL A 207 -2.81 14.07 -5.22
CA VAL A 207 -3.98 13.88 -4.33
C VAL A 207 -5.12 14.86 -4.65
N GLN A 208 -4.85 15.97 -5.35
CA GLN A 208 -5.86 17.00 -5.65
C GLN A 208 -6.69 16.72 -6.92
N HIS A 209 -6.28 15.79 -7.78
CA HIS A 209 -6.92 15.57 -9.08
C HIS A 209 -8.13 14.61 -9.06
N VAL A 210 -8.47 14.01 -7.92
CA VAL A 210 -9.68 13.17 -7.79
C VAL A 210 -10.97 14.00 -7.62
N GLY A 211 -10.86 15.34 -7.50
CA GLY A 211 -11.99 16.22 -7.18
C GLY A 211 -12.47 17.19 -8.26
N ILE A 212 -11.92 17.16 -9.48
CA ILE A 212 -12.35 18.10 -10.54
C ILE A 212 -13.12 17.33 -11.61
N VAL A 213 -14.45 17.33 -11.48
CA VAL A 213 -15.36 17.14 -12.60
C VAL A 213 -14.95 18.14 -13.68
N GLN A 214 -14.47 17.63 -14.82
CA GLN A 214 -14.28 18.44 -16.03
C GLN A 214 -15.65 19.00 -16.42
N THR A 215 -15.91 20.24 -16.03
CA THR A 215 -16.98 21.02 -16.61
C THR A 215 -16.51 21.45 -17.99
N ASN A 216 -17.13 20.88 -19.02
CA ASN A 216 -16.95 21.30 -20.40
C ASN A 216 -17.25 22.79 -20.53
N LEU A 217 -16.23 23.60 -20.75
CA LEU A 217 -16.39 24.97 -21.20
C LEU A 217 -16.78 24.95 -22.69
N PRO A 218 -17.85 25.65 -23.10
CA PRO A 218 -18.26 25.67 -24.49
C PRO A 218 -17.23 26.41 -25.35
N ASN A 219 -16.89 25.77 -26.46
CA ASN A 219 -16.07 26.27 -27.54
C ASN A 219 -16.60 27.63 -28.04
N ARG A 220 -15.93 28.73 -27.68
CA ARG A 220 -16.15 30.02 -28.34
C ARG A 220 -15.49 29.97 -29.72
N ARG A 221 -16.29 29.67 -30.74
CA ARG A 221 -16.02 30.09 -32.11
C ARG A 221 -16.41 31.55 -32.31
N SER A 222 -15.79 32.14 -33.33
CA SER A 222 -15.96 33.48 -33.92
C SER A 222 -15.23 34.60 -33.15
N THR A 223 -14.35 35.40 -33.76
CA THR A 223 -14.16 35.83 -35.16
C THR A 223 -12.69 36.02 -35.49
#